data_AF-A0A432MQE8-F1
#
_entry.id   AF-A0A432MQE8-F1
#
_cell.length_a   1.000
_cell.length_b   1.000
_cell.length_c   1.000
_cell.angle_alpha   90.00
_cell.angle_beta   90.00
_cell.angle_gamma   90.00
#
_symmetry.space_group_name_H-M   'P 1'
#
loop_
_entity.id
_entity.type
_entity.pdbx_description
1 polymer ?
#
loop_
_entity_poly.entity_id
_entity_poly.type
_entity_poly.pdbx_seq_one_letter_code
_entity_poly.pdbx_strand_id
1 'polypeptide(L)'
;MAIRSVVPSVACLMAGLALGWVASSYSTPRVRAGQADRSGESVVATGTVSVEFDRLSRQASQTDALYYLDYAGGRLMATIPTLRQSTAGTQVLGDFAVRDLVADFQPPRGTTPRFLMTVGQLGLGPGGGWAPLFVIETTTGQVATYRVTQGPVRAGGVQPPVFELLELKKLP
;
A
#
# COMPACT_ATOMS: atom_id res chain seq x y z
N MET A 1 30.60 45.19 -30.31
CA MET A 1 30.08 43.83 -30.07
C MET A 1 30.36 43.49 -28.61
N ALA A 2 29.40 43.67 -27.71
CA ALA A 2 29.61 43.50 -26.28
C ALA A 2 29.46 42.03 -25.89
N ILE A 3 30.55 41.40 -25.43
CA ILE A 3 30.56 40.03 -24.93
C ILE A 3 29.82 40.03 -23.59
N ARG A 4 28.54 39.62 -23.58
CA ARG A 4 27.79 39.43 -22.34
C ARG A 4 28.43 38.29 -21.57
N SER A 5 28.88 38.57 -20.34
CA SER A 5 29.49 37.54 -19.49
C SER A 5 28.47 36.45 -19.19
N VAL A 6 28.77 35.22 -19.59
CA VAL A 6 27.91 34.04 -19.38
C VAL A 6 28.04 33.48 -17.95
N VAL A 7 29.08 33.92 -17.23
CA VAL A 7 29.43 33.52 -15.85
C VAL A 7 28.26 33.61 -14.85
N PRO A 8 27.50 34.72 -14.73
CA PRO A 8 26.37 34.79 -13.79
C PRO A 8 25.26 33.80 -14.11
N SER A 9 25.03 33.49 -15.40
CA SER A 9 24.01 32.52 -15.82
C SER A 9 24.41 31.08 -15.44
N VAL A 10 25.70 30.74 -15.58
CA VAL A 10 26.23 29.42 -15.19
C VAL A 10 26.18 29.23 -13.68
N ALA A 11 26.55 30.26 -12.90
CA ALA A 11 26.49 30.19 -11.44
C ALA A 11 25.05 30.00 -10.93
N CYS A 12 24.08 30.70 -11.53
CA CYS A 12 22.67 30.55 -11.19
C CYS A 12 22.14 29.15 -11.53
N LEU A 13 22.54 28.59 -12.68
CA LEU A 13 22.17 27.23 -13.07
C LEU A 13 22.70 26.19 -12.07
N MET A 14 23.98 26.30 -11.68
CA MET A 14 24.59 25.37 -10.73
C MET A 14 23.94 25.43 -9.35
N ALA A 15 23.58 26.63 -8.87
CA ALA A 15 22.86 26.81 -7.62
C ALA A 15 21.46 26.16 -7.68
N GLY A 16 20.72 26.35 -8.78
CA GLY A 16 19.41 25.72 -8.99
C GLY A 16 19.50 24.19 -9.04
N LEU A 17 20.53 23.65 -9.68
CA LEU A 17 20.74 22.20 -9.80
C LEU A 17 21.08 21.57 -8.45
N ALA A 18 21.92 22.24 -7.65
CA ALA A 18 22.25 21.80 -6.29
C ALA A 18 21.01 21.83 -5.38
N LEU A 19 20.22 22.90 -5.43
CA LEU A 19 18.97 23.00 -4.65
C LEU A 19 17.96 21.92 -5.07
N GLY A 20 17.80 21.67 -6.37
CA GLY A 20 16.94 20.60 -6.88
C GLY A 20 17.39 19.20 -6.44
N TRP A 21 18.70 18.95 -6.39
CA TRP A 21 19.26 17.70 -5.91
C TRP A 21 18.99 17.46 -4.43
N VAL A 22 19.20 18.49 -3.60
CA VAL A 22 18.92 18.43 -2.16
C VAL A 22 17.43 18.23 -1.90
N ALA A 23 16.56 18.92 -2.63
CA ALA A 23 15.11 18.77 -2.51
C ALA A 23 14.62 17.37 -2.95
N SER A 24 15.24 16.77 -3.97
CA SER A 24 14.84 15.44 -4.47
C SER A 24 15.04 14.30 -3.46
N SER A 25 15.92 14.50 -2.47
CA SER A 25 16.18 13.53 -1.40
C SER A 25 15.04 13.46 -0.35
N TYR A 26 14.07 14.39 -0.41
CA TYR A 26 12.86 14.36 0.42
C TYR A 26 11.71 13.57 -0.24
N SER A 27 12.01 12.65 -1.16
CA SER A 27 10.99 11.71 -1.63
C SER A 27 10.47 10.88 -0.46
N THR A 28 9.15 10.75 -0.34
CA THR A 28 8.53 9.90 0.68
C THR A 28 9.12 8.48 0.62
N PRO A 29 9.45 7.86 1.77
CA PRO A 29 9.94 6.49 1.80
C PRO A 29 8.96 5.59 1.06
N ARG A 30 9.40 4.96 -0.04
CA ARG A 30 8.59 3.96 -0.74
C ARG A 30 8.73 2.65 0.00
N VAL A 31 7.61 2.09 0.45
CA VAL A 31 7.59 0.75 1.03
C VAL A 31 7.82 -0.24 -0.12
N ARG A 32 9.00 -0.85 -0.18
CA ARG A 32 9.25 -1.99 -1.06
C ARG A 32 9.06 -3.27 -0.23
N ALA A 33 8.05 -4.08 -0.58
CA ALA A 33 7.93 -5.42 -0.01
C ALA A 33 8.96 -6.37 -0.62
N GLY A 34 9.64 -7.11 0.26
CA GLY A 34 9.87 -8.54 0.03
C GLY A 34 8.65 -9.29 0.52
N GLN A 35 8.14 -10.24 -0.26
CA GLN A 35 7.12 -11.18 0.20
C GLN A 35 7.80 -12.18 1.13
N ALA A 36 7.20 -12.43 2.30
CA ALA A 36 7.64 -13.47 3.22
C ALA A 36 6.43 -14.33 3.57
N ASP A 37 6.49 -15.60 3.21
CA ASP A 37 5.48 -16.61 3.53
C ASP A 37 6.12 -17.67 4.42
N ARG A 38 5.45 -17.97 5.54
CA ARG A 38 5.65 -19.19 6.29
C ARG A 38 4.35 -19.96 6.29
N SER A 39 4.31 -21.00 5.45
CA SER A 39 3.13 -21.83 5.28
C SER A 39 2.61 -22.33 6.62
N GLY A 40 1.35 -22.01 6.93
CA GLY A 40 0.68 -22.41 8.17
C GLY A 40 0.96 -21.52 9.40
N GLU A 41 1.86 -20.54 9.31
CA GLU A 41 2.09 -19.55 10.37
C GLU A 41 1.49 -18.20 9.99
N SER A 42 2.06 -17.56 8.97
CA SER A 42 1.61 -16.25 8.52
C SER A 42 2.11 -15.91 7.11
N VAL A 43 1.41 -15.00 6.44
CA VAL A 43 1.85 -14.42 5.17
C VAL A 43 1.93 -12.90 5.32
N VAL A 44 3.04 -12.31 4.90
CA VAL A 44 3.24 -10.86 4.85
C VAL A 44 3.36 -10.41 3.40
N ALA A 45 2.59 -9.38 3.05
CA ALA A 45 2.72 -8.69 1.78
C ALA A 45 2.64 -7.17 1.97
N THR A 46 3.22 -6.41 1.06
CA THR A 46 2.93 -4.97 0.94
C THR A 46 2.69 -4.64 -0.52
N GLY A 47 1.93 -3.59 -0.77
CA GLY A 47 1.76 -3.06 -2.11
C GLY A 47 0.87 -1.84 -2.12
N THR A 48 0.77 -1.25 -3.31
CA THR A 48 -0.07 -0.09 -3.55
C THR A 48 -1.53 -0.39 -3.19
N VAL A 49 -2.26 0.59 -2.68
CA VAL A 49 -3.72 0.55 -2.52
C VAL A 49 -4.41 1.63 -3.34
N SER A 50 -3.74 2.76 -3.54
CA SER A 50 -4.22 3.81 -4.43
C SER A 50 -3.06 4.57 -5.06
N VAL A 51 -3.28 5.02 -6.29
CA VAL A 51 -2.48 6.06 -6.94
C VAL A 51 -3.43 7.19 -7.30
N GLU A 52 -3.18 8.35 -6.72
CA GLU A 52 -3.91 9.59 -6.98
C GLU A 52 -3.03 10.52 -7.79
N PHE A 53 -3.56 11.07 -8.89
CA PHE A 53 -2.84 12.02 -9.72
C PHE A 53 -3.36 13.43 -9.44
N ASP A 54 -2.53 14.27 -8.84
CA ASP A 54 -2.85 15.68 -8.67
C ASP A 54 -2.64 16.41 -9.99
N ARG A 55 -3.72 16.96 -10.53
CA ARG A 55 -3.73 17.68 -11.82
C ARG A 55 -2.97 19.01 -11.75
N LEU A 56 -2.90 19.64 -10.57
CA LEU A 56 -2.26 20.93 -10.38
C LEU A 56 -0.74 20.78 -10.31
N SER A 57 -0.26 19.87 -9.45
CA SER A 57 1.18 19.60 -9.31
C SER A 57 1.73 18.64 -10.37
N ARG A 58 0.86 17.98 -11.15
CA ARG A 58 1.20 16.87 -12.07
C ARG A 58 1.97 15.73 -11.39
N GLN A 59 1.76 15.56 -10.09
CA GLN A 59 2.44 14.57 -9.28
C GLN A 59 1.50 13.41 -8.98
N ALA A 60 2.02 12.19 -9.13
CA ALA A 60 1.34 10.98 -8.65
C ALA A 60 1.69 10.76 -7.17
N SER A 61 0.67 10.70 -6.31
CA SER A 61 0.77 10.26 -4.94
C SER A 61 0.38 8.79 -4.86
N GLN A 62 1.28 7.96 -4.35
CA GLN A 62 1.05 6.53 -4.16
C GLN A 62 0.86 6.25 -2.66
N THR A 63 -0.22 5.55 -2.34
CA THR A 63 -0.47 5.04 -0.99
C THR A 63 -0.27 3.53 -1.01
N ASP A 64 0.53 3.03 -0.06
CA ASP A 64 0.81 1.61 0.12
C ASP A 64 0.13 1.07 1.38
N ALA A 65 -0.13 -0.23 1.41
CA ALA A 65 -0.58 -0.95 2.60
C ALA A 65 0.36 -2.11 2.95
N LEU A 66 0.40 -2.44 4.23
CA LEU A 66 0.97 -3.66 4.79
C LEU A 66 -0.18 -4.64 5.08
N TYR A 67 -0.04 -5.86 4.60
CA TYR A 67 -0.98 -6.95 4.79
C TYR A 67 -0.34 -8.05 5.64
N TYR A 68 -1.12 -8.60 6.56
CA TYR A 68 -0.73 -9.70 7.41
C TYR A 68 -1.86 -10.73 7.45
N LEU A 69 -1.57 -11.95 7.01
CA LEU A 69 -2.48 -13.08 7.14
C LEU A 69 -2.06 -13.91 8.36
N ASP A 70 -2.95 -14.02 9.32
CA ASP A 70 -2.83 -14.85 10.52
C ASP A 70 -3.56 -16.19 10.29
N TYR A 71 -2.81 -17.27 10.15
CA TYR A 71 -3.38 -18.60 9.97
C TYR A 71 -4.07 -19.12 11.23
N ALA A 72 -3.46 -18.89 12.40
CA ALA A 72 -3.99 -19.40 13.66
C ALA A 72 -5.32 -18.75 14.01
N GLY A 73 -5.43 -17.44 13.76
CA GLY A 73 -6.66 -16.68 13.95
C GLY A 73 -7.66 -16.79 12.80
N GLY A 74 -7.25 -17.27 11.62
CA GLY A 74 -8.08 -17.23 10.40
C GLY A 74 -8.41 -15.80 9.97
N ARG A 75 -7.47 -14.86 10.16
CA ARG A 75 -7.71 -13.42 9.98
C ARG A 75 -6.78 -12.83 8.96
N LEU A 76 -7.32 -11.93 8.16
CA LEU A 76 -6.55 -11.05 7.31
C LEU A 76 -6.56 -9.65 7.91
N MET A 77 -5.37 -9.06 8.08
CA MET A 77 -5.19 -7.74 8.65
C MET A 77 -4.49 -6.83 7.64
N ALA A 78 -4.83 -5.55 7.64
CA ALA A 78 -4.11 -4.55 6.86
C ALA A 78 -4.03 -3.20 7.56
N THR A 79 -2.92 -2.50 7.34
CA THR A 79 -2.72 -1.11 7.75
C THR A 79 -2.21 -0.29 6.58
N ILE A 80 -2.60 0.99 6.52
CA ILE A 80 -2.02 2.00 5.63
C ILE A 80 -1.04 2.81 6.46
N PRO A 81 0.29 2.60 6.32
CA PRO A 81 1.29 3.32 7.10
C PRO A 81 1.19 4.84 6.84
N THR A 82 1.25 5.63 7.90
CA THR A 82 1.31 7.09 7.80
C THR A 82 2.38 7.60 8.75
N LEU A 83 3.30 8.41 8.24
CA LEU A 83 4.34 9.02 9.06
C LEU A 83 3.72 10.15 9.88
N ARG A 84 3.58 9.93 11.19
CA ARG A 84 3.12 10.94 12.15
C ARG A 84 4.26 11.29 13.08
N GLN A 85 4.67 12.54 13.09
CA GLN A 85 5.65 13.07 14.02
C GLN A 85 4.94 13.78 15.18
N SER A 86 5.33 13.44 16.40
CA SER A 86 4.83 14.05 17.63
C SER A 86 6.00 14.38 18.56
N THR A 87 5.74 15.13 19.63
CA THR A 87 6.73 15.37 20.69
C THR A 87 7.19 14.08 21.39
N ALA A 88 6.37 13.02 21.34
CA ALA A 88 6.67 11.70 21.89
C ALA A 88 7.46 10.80 20.92
N GLY A 89 7.67 11.23 19.67
CA GLY A 89 8.43 10.50 18.66
C GLY A 89 7.69 10.29 17.34
N THR A 90 8.24 9.40 16.53
CA THR A 90 7.75 9.06 15.19
C THR A 90 6.89 7.81 15.22
N GLN A 91 5.65 7.92 14.78
CA GLN A 91 4.73 6.79 14.58
C GLN A 91 4.56 6.54 13.08
N VAL A 92 4.61 5.28 12.67
CA VAL A 92 4.47 4.87 11.25
C VAL A 92 3.23 3.99 11.04
N LEU A 93 2.91 3.14 12.01
CA LEU A 93 1.75 2.25 11.95
C LEU A 93 0.56 2.87 12.68
N GLY A 94 -0.61 2.73 12.06
CA GLY A 94 -1.90 3.12 12.64
C GLY A 94 -2.75 1.91 12.97
N ASP A 95 -4.07 2.12 12.93
CA ASP A 95 -5.06 1.06 13.14
C ASP A 95 -4.99 -0.01 12.04
N PHE A 96 -5.35 -1.23 12.41
CA PHE A 96 -5.49 -2.34 11.46
C PHE A 96 -6.97 -2.58 11.14
N ALA A 97 -7.26 -2.73 9.84
CA ALA A 97 -8.48 -3.38 9.37
C ALA A 97 -8.33 -4.87 9.62
N VAL A 98 -9.41 -5.55 10.01
CA VAL A 98 -9.43 -6.99 10.23
C VAL A 98 -10.58 -7.60 9.43
N ARG A 99 -10.31 -8.69 8.74
CA ARG A 99 -11.27 -9.49 7.99
C ARG A 99 -11.20 -10.95 8.45
N ASP A 100 -12.35 -11.56 8.66
CA ASP A 100 -12.47 -12.98 9.02
C ASP A 100 -12.47 -13.84 7.76
N LEU A 101 -11.38 -14.58 7.53
CA LEU A 101 -11.23 -15.45 6.36
C LEU A 101 -12.07 -16.72 6.49
N VAL A 102 -12.38 -17.17 7.71
CA VAL A 102 -13.22 -18.34 7.93
C VAL A 102 -14.66 -18.02 7.54
N ALA A 103 -15.13 -16.81 7.89
CA ALA A 103 -16.44 -16.33 7.49
C ALA A 103 -16.57 -16.18 5.96
N ASP A 104 -15.53 -15.67 5.30
CA ASP A 104 -15.53 -15.46 3.86
C ASP A 104 -15.43 -16.77 3.06
N PHE A 105 -14.45 -17.63 3.38
CA PHE A 105 -14.15 -18.83 2.59
C PHE A 105 -14.94 -20.07 3.00
N GLN A 106 -15.54 -20.07 4.19
CA GLN A 106 -16.34 -21.17 4.74
C GLN A 106 -15.67 -22.55 4.55
N PRO A 107 -14.42 -22.73 5.01
CA PRO A 107 -13.69 -23.97 4.80
C PRO A 107 -14.43 -25.17 5.43
N PRO A 108 -14.35 -26.37 4.83
CA PRO A 108 -14.96 -27.56 5.40
C PRO A 108 -14.50 -27.81 6.83
N ARG A 109 -15.44 -28.21 7.69
CA ARG A 109 -15.14 -28.48 9.12
C ARG A 109 -14.06 -29.53 9.26
N GLY A 110 -13.14 -29.30 10.19
CA GLY A 110 -12.02 -30.22 10.46
C GLY A 110 -10.87 -30.15 9.46
N THR A 111 -10.89 -29.19 8.53
CA THR A 111 -9.75 -28.93 7.63
C THR A 111 -8.90 -27.78 8.15
N THR A 112 -7.63 -27.76 7.77
CA THR A 112 -6.71 -26.63 7.99
C THR A 112 -6.56 -25.88 6.67
N PRO A 113 -7.30 -24.78 6.45
CA PRO A 113 -7.24 -24.05 5.19
C PRO A 113 -5.84 -23.49 4.96
N ARG A 114 -5.41 -23.47 3.69
CA ARG A 114 -4.09 -23.00 3.27
C ARG A 114 -4.24 -21.83 2.34
N PHE A 115 -3.67 -20.69 2.69
CA PHE A 115 -3.86 -19.44 1.95
C PHE A 115 -2.59 -19.00 1.22
N LEU A 116 -2.74 -18.64 -0.05
CA LEU A 116 -1.73 -17.86 -0.77
C LEU A 116 -2.24 -16.43 -0.91
N MET A 117 -1.33 -15.47 -0.85
CA MET A 117 -1.68 -14.05 -0.93
C MET A 117 -0.73 -13.32 -1.85
N THR A 118 -1.26 -12.45 -2.71
CA THR A 118 -0.47 -11.56 -3.57
C THR A 118 -1.20 -10.25 -3.83
N VAL A 119 -0.45 -9.17 -4.04
CA VAL A 119 -0.99 -7.86 -4.40
C VAL A 119 -0.83 -7.67 -5.90
N GLY A 120 -1.94 -7.51 -6.61
CA GLY A 120 -1.95 -7.17 -8.03
C GLY A 120 -1.77 -5.67 -8.26
N GLN A 121 -1.71 -5.26 -9.53
CA GLN A 121 -1.72 -3.86 -9.93
C GLN A 121 -2.69 -3.68 -11.09
N LEU A 122 -3.76 -2.90 -10.88
CA LEU A 122 -4.79 -2.68 -11.90
C LEU A 122 -4.92 -1.18 -12.22
N GLY A 123 -4.81 -0.86 -13.50
CA GLY A 123 -5.08 0.50 -13.98
C GLY A 123 -4.11 1.55 -13.48
N LEU A 124 -2.85 1.22 -13.19
CA LEU A 124 -1.81 2.22 -12.86
C LEU A 124 -1.50 3.09 -14.10
N GLY A 125 -2.26 4.18 -14.27
CA GLY A 125 -2.12 5.09 -15.40
C GLY A 125 -2.36 6.56 -15.02
N PRO A 126 -2.38 7.48 -16.00
CA PRO A 126 -2.53 8.92 -15.77
C PRO A 126 -3.85 9.33 -15.09
N GLY A 127 -4.84 8.44 -15.07
CA GLY A 127 -6.14 8.64 -14.40
C GLY A 127 -6.18 8.20 -12.93
N GLY A 128 -5.04 7.78 -12.37
CA GLY A 128 -5.00 7.09 -11.08
C GLY A 128 -5.25 5.59 -11.24
N GLY A 129 -5.14 4.84 -10.14
CA GLY A 129 -5.28 3.39 -10.13
C GLY A 129 -5.36 2.82 -8.72
N TRP A 130 -5.59 1.53 -8.60
CA TRP A 130 -5.58 0.83 -7.32
C TRP A 130 -5.08 -0.61 -7.52
N ALA A 131 -4.78 -1.28 -6.42
CA ALA A 131 -4.15 -2.58 -6.48
C ALA A 131 -4.95 -3.59 -5.62
N PRO A 132 -5.49 -4.66 -6.23
CA PRO A 132 -6.24 -5.68 -5.50
C PRO A 132 -5.32 -6.58 -4.69
N LEU A 133 -5.83 -7.05 -3.56
CA LEU A 133 -5.25 -8.17 -2.83
C LEU A 133 -5.98 -9.45 -3.24
N PHE A 134 -5.26 -10.40 -3.83
CA PHE A 134 -5.77 -11.72 -4.12
C PHE A 134 -5.39 -12.68 -3.00
N VAL A 135 -6.38 -13.39 -2.47
CA VAL A 135 -6.19 -14.44 -1.47
C VAL A 135 -6.79 -15.72 -2.01
N ILE A 136 -5.99 -16.78 -2.08
CA ILE A 136 -6.40 -18.10 -2.60
C ILE A 136 -6.39 -19.09 -1.46
N GLU A 137 -7.54 -19.68 -1.15
CA GLU A 137 -7.62 -20.84 -0.27
C GLU A 137 -7.40 -22.12 -1.12
N THR A 138 -6.21 -22.69 -0.98
CA THR A 138 -5.69 -23.77 -1.83
C THR A 138 -6.35 -25.13 -1.59
N THR A 139 -7.02 -25.36 -0.46
CA THR A 139 -7.70 -26.64 -0.18
C THR A 139 -9.00 -26.76 -0.97
N THR A 140 -9.77 -25.68 -1.05
CA THR A 140 -11.07 -25.60 -1.73
C THR A 140 -10.97 -25.02 -3.14
N GLY A 141 -9.81 -24.43 -3.49
CA GLY A 141 -9.61 -23.75 -4.76
C GLY A 141 -10.43 -22.45 -4.86
N GLN A 142 -10.77 -21.82 -3.74
CA GLN A 142 -11.48 -20.55 -3.74
C GLN A 142 -10.49 -19.39 -3.81
N VAL A 143 -10.85 -18.33 -4.50
CA VAL A 143 -10.10 -17.08 -4.60
C VAL A 143 -10.99 -15.91 -4.22
N ALA A 144 -10.51 -15.08 -3.30
CA ALA A 144 -11.11 -13.81 -2.94
C ALA A 144 -10.26 -12.65 -3.46
N THR A 145 -10.94 -11.61 -3.93
CA THR A 145 -10.35 -10.32 -4.26
C THR A 145 -10.79 -9.32 -3.21
N TYR A 146 -9.83 -8.77 -2.47
CA TYR A 146 -10.04 -7.72 -1.50
C TYR A 146 -9.49 -6.39 -1.98
N ARG A 147 -10.09 -5.31 -1.49
CA ARG A 147 -9.58 -3.96 -1.60
C ARG A 147 -9.44 -3.36 -0.21
N VAL A 148 -8.34 -2.63 0.01
CA VAL A 148 -8.15 -1.81 1.19
C VAL A 148 -8.28 -0.35 0.80
N THR A 149 -9.07 0.39 1.56
CA THR A 149 -9.25 1.84 1.41
C THR A 149 -9.10 2.55 2.74
N GLN A 150 -8.90 3.87 2.71
CA GLN A 150 -9.03 4.70 3.89
C GLN A 150 -10.52 4.86 4.22
N GLY A 151 -10.89 4.52 5.46
CA GLY A 151 -12.24 4.71 5.98
C GLY A 151 -12.55 6.17 6.31
N PRO A 152 -13.74 6.44 6.87
CA PRO A 152 -14.16 7.77 7.21
C PRO A 152 -13.23 8.40 8.27
N VAL A 153 -13.02 9.72 8.16
CA VAL A 153 -12.25 10.49 9.14
C VAL A 153 -12.94 10.42 10.51
N ARG A 154 -12.23 9.93 11.51
CA ARG A 154 -12.65 9.94 12.93
C ARG A 154 -12.09 11.16 13.65
N ALA A 155 -12.55 11.36 14.89
CA ALA A 155 -12.01 12.39 15.78
C ALA A 155 -10.47 12.31 15.84
N GLY A 156 -9.80 13.46 15.74
CA GLY A 156 -8.33 13.53 15.69
C GLY A 156 -7.71 13.29 14.31
N GLY A 157 -8.50 13.30 13.22
CA GLY A 157 -7.97 13.19 11.85
C GLY A 157 -7.46 11.79 11.50
N VAL A 158 -7.90 10.76 12.23
CA VAL A 158 -7.53 9.36 11.97
C VAL A 158 -8.48 8.78 10.94
N GLN A 159 -7.94 8.23 9.85
CA GLN A 159 -8.69 7.44 8.87
C GLN A 159 -8.25 5.99 8.97
N PRO A 160 -8.99 5.13 9.69
CA PRO A 160 -8.63 3.73 9.80
C PRO A 160 -8.82 3.05 8.44
N PRO A 161 -7.97 2.08 8.08
CA PRO A 161 -8.18 1.28 6.89
C PRO A 161 -9.47 0.45 7.00
N VAL A 162 -10.06 0.11 5.85
CA VAL A 162 -11.24 -0.76 5.75
C VAL A 162 -11.01 -1.80 4.66
N PHE A 163 -11.42 -3.05 4.92
CA PHE A 163 -11.48 -4.11 3.92
C PHE A 163 -12.84 -4.12 3.21
N GLU A 164 -12.78 -4.20 1.89
CA GLU A 164 -13.91 -4.49 1.02
C GLU A 164 -13.67 -5.83 0.31
N LEU A 165 -14.60 -6.77 0.43
CA LEU A 165 -14.60 -8.00 -0.37
C LEU A 165 -15.27 -7.68 -1.71
N LEU A 166 -14.49 -7.70 -2.78
CA LEU A 166 -14.99 -7.38 -4.12
C LEU A 166 -15.55 -8.62 -4.82
N GLU A 167 -14.90 -9.76 -4.63
CA GLU A 167 -15.26 -10.98 -5.34
C GLU A 167 -14.80 -12.21 -4.57
N LEU A 168 -15.61 -13.26 -4.58
CA LEU A 168 -15.24 -14.61 -4.16
C LEU A 168 -15.65 -15.58 -5.27
N LYS A 169 -14.69 -16.36 -5.78
CA LYS A 169 -14.89 -17.29 -6.89
C LYS A 169 -14.17 -18.61 -6.64
N LYS A 170 -14.62 -19.66 -7.32
CA LYS A 170 -13.88 -20.93 -7.39
C LYS A 170 -13.00 -20.95 -8.64
N LEU A 171 -11.77 -21.43 -8.48
CA LEU A 171 -10.86 -21.69 -9.58
C LEU A 171 -11.40 -22.83 -10.47
N PRO A 172 -11.12 -22.80 -11.78
CA PRO A 172 -11.57 -23.81 -12.73
C PRO A 172 -10.97 -25.19 -12.47
#